data_AF-A0A519VFB9-F1
#
_entry.id   AF-A0A519VFB9-F1
#
_cell.length_a   1.000
_cell.length_b   1.000
_cell.length_c   1.000
_cell.angle_alpha   90.00
_cell.angle_beta   90.00
_cell.angle_gamma   90.00
#
_symmetry.space_group_name_H-M   'P 1'
#
loop_
_entity.id
_entity.type
_entity.pdbx_description
1 polymer ?
#
loop_
_entity_poly.entity_id
_entity_poly.type
_entity_poly.pdbx_seq_one_letter_code
_entity_poly.pdbx_strand_id
1 'polypeptide(L)'
;MKKRNNSLSLTTKGLKSIKGPKQELFIHLFDYFTIKLHWGNLYDTEYNSKCGQFGWAYSLVLLSKYGDQQRQSEFFSAKLMQAFERKLWDLSQKNIANEETRDFHFAYETCFSECFAGWFGLAELEYKNNGIRYGDSIYLKKSSLFDQLFEVKE
;
A
#
# COMPACT_ATOMS: atom_id res chain seq x y z
N MET A 1 -11.52 14.65 -12.46
CA MET A 1 -12.82 14.32 -13.08
C MET A 1 -13.84 15.38 -12.71
N LYS A 2 -15.00 15.44 -13.39
CA LYS A 2 -16.16 16.24 -12.94
C LYS A 2 -17.41 15.37 -13.00
N LYS A 3 -18.27 15.48 -11.98
CA LYS A 3 -19.60 14.89 -11.99
C LYS A 3 -20.52 15.78 -12.83
N ARG A 4 -21.19 15.21 -13.83
CA ARG A 4 -22.16 15.89 -14.71
C ARG A 4 -23.28 14.91 -15.05
N ASN A 5 -24.53 15.32 -14.88
CA ASN A 5 -25.71 14.50 -15.21
C ASN A 5 -25.62 13.06 -14.64
N ASN A 6 -25.33 12.93 -13.35
CA ASN A 6 -25.10 11.63 -12.67
C ASN A 6 -23.99 10.73 -13.27
N SER A 7 -23.16 11.26 -14.16
CA SER A 7 -22.00 10.56 -14.73
C SER A 7 -20.69 11.24 -14.28
N LEU A 8 -19.62 10.46 -14.21
CA LEU A 8 -18.27 10.98 -14.04
C LEU A 8 -17.64 11.15 -15.42
N SER A 9 -17.20 12.37 -15.74
CA SER A 9 -16.52 12.68 -17.00
C SER A 9 -15.10 13.15 -16.75
N LEU A 10 -14.17 12.79 -17.64
CA LEU A 10 -12.84 13.38 -17.66
C LEU A 10 -12.93 14.87 -18.00
N THR A 11 -12.12 15.67 -17.32
CA THR A 11 -11.92 17.07 -17.72
C THR A 11 -11.03 17.11 -18.96
N THR A 12 -11.07 18.21 -19.71
CA THR A 12 -10.14 18.42 -20.84
C THR A 12 -8.68 18.28 -20.41
N LYS A 13 -8.33 18.74 -19.19
CA LYS A 13 -7.02 18.54 -18.58
C LYS A 13 -6.70 17.05 -18.35
N GLY A 14 -7.65 16.29 -17.80
CA GLY A 14 -7.48 14.84 -17.59
C GLY A 14 -7.27 14.09 -18.90
N LEU A 15 -8.06 14.40 -19.94
CA LEU A 15 -7.90 13.80 -21.27
C LEU A 15 -6.53 14.10 -21.88
N LYS A 16 -6.07 15.35 -21.77
CA LYS A 16 -4.72 15.74 -22.23
C LYS A 16 -3.63 14.98 -21.48
N SER A 17 -3.77 14.81 -20.16
CA SER A 17 -2.76 14.12 -19.33
C SER A 17 -2.63 12.63 -19.70
N ILE A 18 -3.74 11.96 -20.02
CA ILE A 18 -3.72 10.54 -20.43
C ILE A 18 -3.07 10.34 -21.80
N LYS A 19 -3.28 11.29 -22.72
CA LYS A 19 -2.72 11.29 -24.08
C LYS A 19 -1.29 11.84 -24.16
N GLY A 20 -0.82 12.50 -23.10
CA GLY A 20 0.52 13.08 -23.02
C GLY A 20 1.61 12.06 -22.69
N PRO A 21 2.84 12.53 -22.40
CA PRO A 21 3.96 11.68 -22.03
C PRO A 21 3.65 10.83 -20.80
N LYS A 22 3.98 9.53 -20.87
CA LYS A 22 3.66 8.58 -19.79
C LYS A 22 4.46 8.86 -18.52
N GLN A 23 5.67 9.40 -18.67
CA GLN A 23 6.55 9.78 -17.56
C GLN A 23 5.92 10.87 -16.69
N GLU A 24 5.34 11.90 -17.31
CA GLU A 24 4.65 12.98 -16.58
C GLU A 24 3.40 12.48 -15.87
N LEU A 25 2.66 11.55 -16.50
CA LEU A 25 1.50 10.92 -15.88
C LEU A 25 1.93 10.08 -14.67
N PHE A 26 3.01 9.30 -14.80
CA PHE A 26 3.57 8.51 -13.71
C PHE A 26 3.98 9.40 -12.53
N ILE A 27 4.77 10.46 -12.77
CA ILE A 27 5.22 11.38 -11.71
C ILE A 27 4.02 11.99 -10.98
N HIS A 28 3.00 12.44 -11.72
CA HIS A 28 1.79 13.00 -11.11
C HIS A 28 1.01 11.98 -10.26
N LEU A 29 0.88 10.74 -10.73
CA LEU A 29 0.21 9.67 -9.98
C LEU A 29 1.03 9.31 -8.73
N PHE A 30 2.34 9.15 -8.88
CA PHE A 30 3.23 8.80 -7.79
C PHE A 30 3.25 9.89 -6.70
N ASP A 31 3.38 11.16 -7.08
CA ASP A 31 3.25 12.33 -6.19
C ASP A 31 1.90 12.35 -5.47
N TYR A 32 0.81 12.05 -6.20
CA TYR A 32 -0.52 12.03 -5.59
C TYR A 32 -0.63 10.93 -4.53
N PHE A 33 -0.22 9.70 -4.81
CA PHE A 33 -0.27 8.60 -3.84
C PHE A 33 0.61 8.83 -2.62
N THR A 34 1.78 9.45 -2.80
CA THR A 34 2.77 9.63 -1.73
C THR A 34 2.51 10.87 -0.87
N ILE A 35 1.97 11.95 -1.44
CA ILE A 35 1.84 13.25 -0.76
C ILE A 35 0.39 13.64 -0.49
N LYS A 36 -0.52 13.39 -1.44
CA LYS A 36 -1.86 14.02 -1.45
C LYS A 36 -2.98 13.07 -1.09
N LEU A 37 -2.82 11.78 -1.35
CA LEU A 37 -3.84 10.77 -1.11
C LEU A 37 -3.99 10.56 0.41
N HIS A 38 -5.21 10.70 0.91
CA HIS A 38 -5.55 10.18 2.22
C HIS A 38 -5.82 8.68 2.08
N TRP A 39 -4.86 7.87 2.52
CA TRP A 39 -4.91 6.42 2.33
C TRP A 39 -6.09 5.76 3.06
N GLY A 40 -6.61 6.42 4.12
CA GLY A 40 -7.91 6.07 4.75
C GLY A 40 -9.07 5.98 3.76
N ASN A 41 -8.99 6.61 2.59
CA ASN A 41 -10.05 6.52 1.58
C ASN A 41 -10.00 5.22 0.77
N LEU A 42 -8.91 4.45 0.85
CA LEU A 42 -8.76 3.17 0.15
C LEU A 42 -9.28 1.99 0.96
N TYR A 43 -9.56 2.18 2.25
CA TYR A 43 -10.09 1.16 3.13
C TYR A 43 -11.18 1.76 4.02
N ASP A 44 -12.42 1.29 3.86
CA ASP A 44 -13.60 1.81 4.56
C ASP A 44 -13.68 1.22 5.97
N THR A 45 -12.71 1.57 6.82
CA THR A 45 -12.73 1.19 8.24
C THR A 45 -12.69 2.44 9.11
N GLU A 46 -13.38 2.40 10.25
CA GLU A 46 -13.36 3.47 11.27
C GLU A 46 -11.94 3.73 11.81
N TYR A 47 -11.00 2.82 11.54
CA TYR A 47 -9.61 2.92 11.94
C TYR A 47 -8.88 3.99 11.11
N ASN A 48 -8.72 5.17 11.71
CA ASN A 48 -7.97 6.30 11.17
C ASN A 48 -6.45 6.03 11.28
N SER A 49 -5.97 4.98 10.61
CA SER A 49 -4.62 4.46 10.82
C SER A 49 -3.54 5.44 10.34
N LYS A 50 -2.45 5.53 11.11
CA LYS A 50 -1.22 6.21 10.66
C LYS A 50 -0.44 5.41 9.61
N CYS A 51 -0.94 4.24 9.20
CA CYS A 51 -0.32 3.35 8.22
C CYS A 51 -0.11 4.04 6.86
N GLY A 52 -0.90 5.07 6.53
CA GLY A 52 -0.78 5.81 5.27
C GLY A 52 0.40 6.79 5.20
N GLN A 53 0.28 7.94 5.85
CA GLN A 53 1.00 9.16 5.45
C GLN A 53 2.55 9.08 5.56
N PHE A 54 3.06 8.30 6.52
CA PHE A 54 4.50 7.98 6.63
C PHE A 54 4.81 6.51 6.35
N GLY A 55 3.79 5.65 6.31
CA GLY A 55 4.01 4.22 6.18
C GLY A 55 4.46 3.81 4.79
N TRP A 56 4.06 4.50 3.72
CA TRP A 56 4.50 4.13 2.36
C TRP A 56 6.02 4.19 2.18
N ALA A 57 6.68 5.24 2.68
CA ALA A 57 8.12 5.44 2.50
C ALA A 57 8.92 4.41 3.29
N TYR A 58 8.56 4.18 4.56
CA TYR A 58 9.18 3.13 5.36
C TYR A 58 8.91 1.73 4.77
N SER A 59 7.74 1.52 4.20
CA SER A 59 7.40 0.25 3.56
C SER A 59 8.22 0.00 2.29
N LEU A 60 8.59 1.04 1.54
CA LEU A 60 9.59 0.89 0.46
C LEU A 60 10.96 0.49 1.01
N VAL A 61 11.40 1.04 2.14
CA VAL A 61 12.64 0.62 2.82
C VAL A 61 12.55 -0.85 3.25
N LEU A 62 11.43 -1.27 3.83
CA LEU A 62 11.21 -2.67 4.19
C LEU A 62 11.21 -3.59 2.96
N LEU A 63 10.58 -3.16 1.86
CA LEU A 63 10.55 -3.92 0.61
C LEU A 63 11.94 -4.03 -0.01
N SER A 64 12.73 -2.96 0.00
CA SER A 64 14.13 -2.97 -0.42
C SER A 64 14.96 -3.97 0.39
N LYS A 65 14.81 -3.96 1.72
CA LYS A 65 15.59 -4.78 2.65
C LYS A 65 15.20 -6.26 2.70
N TYR A 66 13.91 -6.56 2.58
CA TYR A 66 13.39 -7.91 2.83
C TYR A 66 12.70 -8.55 1.62
N GLY A 67 12.46 -7.78 0.55
CA GLY A 67 11.62 -8.19 -0.57
C GLY A 67 12.29 -9.05 -1.62
N ASP A 68 13.61 -9.26 -1.58
CA ASP A 68 14.28 -10.22 -2.47
C ASP A 68 13.74 -11.64 -2.28
N GLN A 69 13.31 -11.95 -1.05
CA GLN A 69 12.59 -13.16 -0.72
C GLN A 69 11.09 -12.86 -0.61
N GLN A 70 10.28 -13.77 -1.13
CA GLN A 70 8.84 -13.66 -1.01
C GLN A 70 8.40 -13.80 0.46
N ARG A 71 7.58 -12.87 0.94
CA ARG A 71 7.09 -12.83 2.33
C ARG A 71 5.63 -12.39 2.39
N GLN A 72 4.91 -12.85 3.39
CA GLN A 72 3.52 -12.44 3.62
C GLN A 72 3.44 -10.93 3.91
N SER A 73 2.38 -10.26 3.44
CA SER A 73 2.06 -8.85 3.72
C SER A 73 2.11 -8.52 5.21
N GLU A 74 1.65 -9.45 6.04
CA GLU A 74 1.68 -9.36 7.50
C GLU A 74 3.09 -9.17 8.08
N PHE A 75 4.12 -9.76 7.47
CA PHE A 75 5.51 -9.58 7.90
C PHE A 75 5.95 -8.12 7.80
N PHE A 76 5.56 -7.42 6.74
CA PHE A 76 5.93 -6.03 6.52
C PHE A 76 5.11 -5.09 7.41
N SER A 77 3.79 -5.32 7.48
CA SER A 77 2.90 -4.53 8.34
C SER A 77 3.25 -4.68 9.83
N ALA A 78 3.65 -5.86 10.30
CA ALA A 78 4.14 -6.06 11.66
C ALA A 78 5.37 -5.18 11.97
N LYS A 79 6.31 -5.03 11.02
CA LYS A 79 7.47 -4.15 11.17
C LYS A 79 7.09 -2.67 11.15
N LEU A 80 6.12 -2.30 10.33
CA LEU A 80 5.58 -0.94 10.32
C LEU A 80 4.89 -0.61 11.65
N MET A 81 4.06 -1.54 12.16
CA MET A 81 3.39 -1.44 13.45
C MET A 81 4.40 -1.30 14.59
N GLN A 82 5.46 -2.12 14.59
CA GLN A 82 6.55 -2.01 15.55
C GLN A 82 7.21 -0.63 15.55
N ALA A 83 7.37 -0.01 14.37
CA ALA A 83 8.03 1.29 14.24
C ALA A 83 7.13 2.47 14.63
N PHE A 84 5.84 2.43 14.30
CA PHE A 84 4.97 3.61 14.38
C PHE A 84 3.75 3.45 15.31
N GLU A 85 3.38 2.23 15.70
CA GLU A 85 2.20 1.92 16.52
C GLU A 85 2.55 1.01 17.70
N ARG A 86 3.42 1.50 18.59
CA ARG A 86 3.95 0.72 19.74
C ARG A 86 2.87 0.08 20.61
N LYS A 87 1.74 0.76 20.83
CA LYS A 87 0.63 0.22 21.63
C LYS A 87 0.03 -1.03 20.96
N LEU A 88 -0.22 -0.98 19.65
CA LEU A 88 -0.73 -2.12 18.89
C LEU A 88 0.30 -3.25 18.82
N TRP A 89 1.57 -2.90 18.64
CA TRP A 89 2.67 -3.86 18.71
C TRP A 89 2.70 -4.61 20.04
N ASP A 90 2.63 -3.90 21.18
CA ASP A 90 2.66 -4.54 22.50
C ASP A 90 1.44 -5.46 22.74
N LEU A 91 0.29 -5.15 22.13
CA LEU A 91 -0.90 -6.01 22.17
C LEU A 91 -0.71 -7.27 21.30
N SER A 92 -0.18 -7.11 20.09
CA SER A 92 0.08 -8.23 19.18
C SER A 92 1.10 -9.22 19.76
N GLN A 93 2.15 -8.72 20.42
CA GLN A 93 3.17 -9.58 21.06
C GLN A 93 2.62 -10.39 22.24
N LYS A 94 1.52 -9.97 22.86
CA LYS A 94 0.85 -10.71 23.93
C LYS A 94 -0.12 -11.77 23.39
N ASN A 95 -0.21 -11.95 22.07
CA ASN A 95 -1.19 -12.79 21.39
C ASN A 95 -2.65 -12.46 21.80
N ILE A 96 -2.90 -11.19 22.13
CA ILE A 96 -4.25 -10.71 22.44
C ILE A 96 -4.93 -10.41 21.11
N ALA A 97 -5.94 -11.21 20.76
CA ALA A 97 -6.77 -10.94 19.61
C ALA A 97 -7.46 -9.57 19.80
N ASN A 98 -7.16 -8.63 18.91
CA ASN A 98 -7.68 -7.28 18.96
C ASN A 98 -8.04 -6.83 17.53
N GLU A 99 -9.23 -6.27 17.37
CA GLU A 99 -9.75 -5.80 16.07
C GLU A 99 -8.85 -4.73 15.45
N GLU A 100 -8.32 -3.79 16.23
CA GLU A 100 -7.41 -2.74 15.75
C GLU A 100 -6.11 -3.32 15.15
N THR A 101 -5.62 -4.44 15.69
CA THR A 101 -4.41 -5.11 15.16
C THR A 101 -4.71 -5.77 13.82
N ARG A 102 -5.84 -6.47 13.72
CA ARG A 102 -6.31 -7.07 12.46
C ARG A 102 -6.55 -6.00 11.41
N ASP A 103 -7.23 -4.92 11.79
CA ASP A 103 -7.57 -3.81 10.89
C ASP A 103 -6.32 -3.08 10.43
N PHE A 104 -5.28 -2.97 11.27
CA PHE A 104 -3.98 -2.45 10.85
C PHE A 104 -3.33 -3.31 9.75
N HIS A 105 -3.30 -4.64 9.93
CA HIS A 105 -2.72 -5.55 8.94
C HIS A 105 -3.52 -5.52 7.63
N PHE A 106 -4.85 -5.54 7.73
CA PHE A 106 -5.74 -5.43 6.57
C PHE A 106 -5.57 -4.09 5.83
N ALA A 107 -5.52 -2.98 6.57
CA ALA A 107 -5.29 -1.66 6.00
C ALA A 107 -3.96 -1.63 5.24
N TYR A 108 -2.87 -2.13 5.82
CA TYR A 108 -1.57 -2.21 5.13
C TYR A 108 -1.64 -3.05 3.86
N GLU A 109 -2.30 -4.21 3.93
CA GLU A 109 -2.45 -5.12 2.80
C GLU A 109 -3.16 -4.44 1.62
N THR A 110 -4.34 -3.87 1.85
CA THR A 110 -5.08 -3.16 0.79
C THR A 110 -4.32 -1.92 0.32
N CYS A 111 -3.87 -1.09 1.26
CA CYS A 111 -3.21 0.17 0.96
C CYS A 111 -1.89 -0.03 0.24
N PHE A 112 -0.91 -0.58 0.96
CA PHE A 112 0.46 -0.62 0.49
C PHE A 112 0.66 -1.79 -0.45
N SER A 113 0.24 -3.00 -0.07
CA SER A 113 0.56 -4.19 -0.85
C SER A 113 -0.18 -4.21 -2.19
N GLU A 114 -1.51 -4.12 -2.16
CA GLU A 114 -2.33 -4.19 -3.39
C GLU A 114 -2.32 -2.88 -4.17
N CYS A 115 -2.71 -1.77 -3.52
CA CYS A 115 -2.87 -0.51 -4.24
C CYS A 115 -1.52 0.11 -4.61
N PHE A 116 -0.61 0.31 -3.66
CA PHE A 116 0.60 1.06 -3.98
C PHE A 116 1.67 0.20 -4.66
N ALA A 117 2.21 -0.80 -3.97
CA ALA A 117 3.26 -1.66 -4.49
C ALA A 117 2.77 -2.47 -5.69
N GLY A 118 1.55 -3.00 -5.64
CA GLY A 118 0.91 -3.72 -6.74
C GLY A 118 0.64 -2.83 -7.95
N TRP A 119 -0.10 -1.72 -7.83
CA TRP A 119 -0.47 -0.91 -9.01
C TRP A 119 0.72 -0.20 -9.66
N PHE A 120 1.74 0.19 -8.89
CA PHE A 120 2.97 0.75 -9.46
C PHE A 120 3.96 -0.32 -9.94
N GLY A 121 3.65 -1.62 -9.78
CA GLY A 121 4.49 -2.73 -10.21
C GLY A 121 5.80 -2.87 -9.42
N LEU A 122 5.84 -2.35 -8.19
CA LEU A 122 7.00 -2.37 -7.30
C LEU A 122 7.19 -3.74 -6.62
N ALA A 123 6.13 -4.52 -6.55
CA ALA A 123 6.15 -5.88 -6.03
C ALA A 123 5.31 -6.82 -6.91
N GLU A 124 5.77 -8.06 -7.01
CA GLU A 124 4.99 -9.20 -7.47
C GLU A 124 4.13 -9.69 -6.30
N LEU A 125 2.83 -9.86 -6.54
CA LEU A 125 1.85 -10.30 -5.55
C LEU A 125 1.42 -11.74 -5.84
N GLU A 126 1.49 -12.62 -4.83
CA GLU A 126 0.89 -13.95 -4.87
C GLU A 126 -0.22 -14.06 -3.82
N TYR A 127 -1.40 -14.48 -4.25
CA TYR A 127 -2.56 -14.71 -3.39
C TYR A 127 -2.63 -16.19 -3.05
N LYS A 128 -2.53 -16.52 -1.76
CA LYS A 128 -2.64 -17.91 -1.28
C LYS A 128 -3.93 -18.10 -0.52
N ASN A 129 -4.74 -19.04 -1.01
CA ASN A 129 -6.00 -19.38 -0.37
C ASN A 129 -5.75 -20.12 0.94
N ASN A 130 -6.26 -19.55 2.02
CA ASN A 130 -6.10 -20.08 3.38
C ASN A 130 -7.23 -21.02 3.81
N GLY A 131 -8.12 -21.41 2.88
CA GLY A 131 -9.29 -22.27 3.16
C GLY A 131 -10.47 -21.54 3.82
N ILE A 132 -10.37 -20.23 4.05
CA ILE A 132 -11.45 -19.39 4.60
C ILE A 132 -12.15 -18.67 3.43
N ARG A 133 -13.49 -18.61 3.46
CA ARG A 133 -14.33 -18.00 2.39
C ARG A 133 -14.00 -16.54 2.05
N TYR A 134 -13.24 -15.86 2.91
CA TYR A 134 -12.70 -14.51 2.73
C TYR A 134 -11.34 -14.46 3.45
N GLY A 135 -10.26 -14.10 2.75
CA GLY A 135 -8.94 -13.89 3.35
C GLY A 135 -7.82 -14.75 2.75
N ASP A 136 -7.58 -14.62 1.44
CA ASP A 136 -6.33 -15.08 0.85
C ASP A 136 -5.19 -14.27 1.48
N SER A 137 -4.12 -14.93 1.93
CA SER A 137 -2.93 -14.21 2.37
C SER A 137 -2.20 -13.66 1.15
N ILE A 138 -1.88 -12.37 1.17
CA ILE A 138 -1.05 -11.76 0.14
C ILE A 138 0.42 -11.94 0.49
N TYR A 139 1.20 -12.41 -0.47
CA TYR A 139 2.65 -12.49 -0.40
C TYR A 139 3.26 -11.50 -1.39
N LEU A 140 4.27 -10.76 -0.94
CA LEU A 140 5.01 -9.80 -1.74
C LEU A 140 6.42 -10.30 -2.00
N LYS A 141 6.88 -10.07 -3.22
CA LYS A 141 8.29 -10.12 -3.61
C LYS A 141 8.63 -8.84 -4.37
N LYS A 142 9.74 -8.21 -4.05
CA LYS A 142 10.22 -7.00 -4.74
C LYS A 142 10.42 -7.29 -6.22
N SER A 143 9.92 -6.41 -7.09
CA SER A 143 10.07 -6.57 -8.53
C SER A 143 11.41 -5.98 -9.01
N SER A 144 11.84 -6.36 -10.22
CA SER A 144 12.99 -5.73 -10.87
C SER A 144 12.75 -4.24 -11.16
N LEU A 145 11.50 -3.81 -11.34
CA LEU A 145 11.15 -2.40 -11.54
C LEU A 145 11.44 -1.57 -10.29
N PHE A 146 11.30 -2.14 -9.09
CA PHE A 146 11.65 -1.45 -7.85
C PHE A 146 13.11 -0.98 -7.89
N ASP A 147 14.03 -1.89 -8.20
CA ASP A 147 15.47 -1.60 -8.19
C ASP A 147 15.90 -0.65 -9.32
N GLN A 148 15.08 -0.52 -10.37
CA GLN A 148 15.27 0.49 -11.42
C GLN A 148 14.79 1.89 -10.98
N LEU A 149 13.79 1.96 -10.10
CA LEU A 149 13.18 3.22 -9.66
C LEU A 149 13.79 3.78 -8.38
N PHE A 150 14.30 2.91 -7.50
CA PHE A 150 14.75 3.31 -6.17
C PHE A 150 16.16 2.81 -5.87
N GLU A 151 17.00 3.72 -5.40
CA GLU A 151 18.25 3.41 -4.71
C GLU A 151 18.02 3.69 -3.22
N VAL A 152 17.93 2.63 -2.42
CA VAL A 152 17.82 2.75 -0.95
C VAL A 152 19.22 2.55 -0.37
N LYS A 153 19.77 3.60 0.23
CA LYS A 153 21.06 3.53 0.92
C LYS A 153 20.84 3.00 2.33
N GLU A 154 21.61 1.97 2.69
CA GLU A 154 21.64 1.40 4.05
C GLU A 154 22.31 2.33 5.07
#